data_AF-A0A4Y2AZW5-F1
#
_entry.id   AF-A0A4Y2AZW5-F1
#
_cell.length_a   1.000
_cell.length_b   1.000
_cell.length_c   1.000
_cell.angle_alpha   90.00
_cell.angle_beta   90.00
_cell.angle_gamma   90.00
#
_symmetry.space_group_name_H-M   'P 1'
#
loop_
_entity.id
_entity.type
_entity.pdbx_description
1 polymer ?
#
loop_
_entity_poly.entity_id
_entity_poly.type
_entity_poly.pdbx_seq_one_letter_code
_entity_poly.pdbx_strand_id
1 'polypeptide(L)'
;MTRMTPELASSSLNFYKGLLKNYIVNEWNEYWNSYDSASGIRVRGYINHPTFLIHNKFLKYFLSGHGPFPSYLHRFKFLDSPHCICGMLGDADHYIFCSITKEFHLIKPADEQKKAWFNNLLTNRQAVTKMEGAFRTSRNICDTLTQERDHN
;
A
#
# COMPACT_ATOMS: atom_id res chain seq x y z
N MET A 1 -41.77 36.34 2.76
CA MET A 1 -40.63 35.41 2.74
C MET A 1 -40.79 34.39 3.85
N THR A 2 -41.27 33.20 3.55
CA THR A 2 -41.47 32.13 4.54
C THR A 2 -40.09 31.57 4.91
N ARG A 3 -39.62 31.80 6.15
CA ARG A 3 -38.38 31.18 6.65
C ARG A 3 -38.57 29.67 6.71
N MET A 4 -37.68 28.91 6.08
CA MET A 4 -37.61 27.46 6.25
C MET A 4 -37.41 27.11 7.73
N THR A 5 -38.17 26.13 8.20
CA THR A 5 -37.99 25.58 9.56
C THR A 5 -36.69 24.77 9.62
N PRO A 6 -36.04 24.68 10.80
CA PRO A 6 -34.77 23.96 10.97
C PRO A 6 -34.79 22.50 10.50
N GLU A 7 -35.93 21.81 10.61
CA GLU A 7 -36.12 20.43 10.13
C GLU A 7 -36.08 20.31 8.60
N LEU A 8 -36.74 21.22 7.87
CA LEU A 8 -36.71 21.25 6.40
C LEU A 8 -35.32 21.65 5.87
N ALA A 9 -34.61 22.52 6.59
CA ALA A 9 -33.22 22.86 6.29
C ALA A 9 -32.25 21.69 6.54
N SER A 10 -32.47 20.93 7.62
CA SER A 10 -31.70 19.72 7.92
C SER A 10 -31.96 18.60 6.90
N SER A 11 -33.22 18.37 6.51
CA SER A 11 -33.58 17.32 5.54
C SER A 11 -33.05 17.62 4.14
N SER A 12 -33.16 18.87 3.67
CA SER A 12 -32.59 19.30 2.38
C SER A 12 -31.05 19.22 2.38
N LEU A 13 -30.39 19.65 3.46
CA LEU A 13 -28.94 19.50 3.59
C LEU A 13 -28.49 18.03 3.57
N ASN A 14 -29.23 17.14 4.24
CA ASN A 14 -28.93 15.69 4.23
C ASN A 14 -29.12 15.08 2.84
N PHE A 15 -30.13 15.52 2.10
CA PHE A 15 -30.35 15.12 0.71
C PHE A 15 -29.16 15.51 -0.19
N TYR A 16 -28.72 16.77 -0.15
CA TYR A 16 -27.57 17.23 -0.94
C TYR A 16 -26.26 16.55 -0.53
N LYS A 17 -26.04 16.31 0.77
CA LYS A 17 -24.90 15.52 1.26
C LYS A 17 -24.90 14.10 0.70
N GLY A 18 -26.06 13.46 0.61
CA GLY A 18 -26.23 12.14 0.00
C GLY A 18 -25.88 12.15 -1.49
N LEU A 19 -26.39 13.14 -2.24
CA LEU A 19 -26.07 13.31 -3.67
C LEU A 19 -24.57 13.51 -3.90
N LEU A 20 -23.93 14.42 -3.18
CA LEU A 20 -22.49 14.65 -3.29
C LEU A 20 -21.69 13.38 -2.96
N LYS A 21 -22.05 12.68 -1.88
CA LYS A 21 -21.38 11.45 -1.50
C LYS A 21 -21.45 10.40 -2.60
N ASN A 22 -22.62 10.18 -3.19
CA ASN A 22 -22.81 9.20 -4.27
C ASN A 22 -22.02 9.60 -5.52
N TYR A 23 -22.04 10.88 -5.89
CA TYR A 23 -21.26 11.39 -7.02
C TYR A 23 -19.76 11.14 -6.82
N ILE A 24 -19.20 11.57 -5.68
CA ILE A 24 -17.77 11.40 -5.37
C ILE A 24 -17.36 9.92 -5.36
N VAL A 25 -18.20 9.04 -4.78
CA VAL A 25 -17.92 7.59 -4.73
C VAL A 25 -17.94 6.99 -6.13
N ASN A 26 -18.89 7.39 -6.99
CA ASN A 26 -18.97 6.89 -8.36
C ASN A 26 -17.77 7.34 -9.21
N GLU A 27 -17.47 8.64 -9.24
CA GLU A 27 -16.31 9.19 -9.96
C GLU A 27 -15.01 8.49 -9.53
N TRP A 28 -14.84 8.30 -8.21
CA TRP A 28 -13.65 7.64 -7.71
C TRP A 28 -13.61 6.14 -8.05
N ASN A 29 -14.75 5.44 -8.07
CA ASN A 29 -14.79 4.04 -8.49
C ASN A 29 -14.45 3.88 -9.98
N GLU A 30 -14.95 4.78 -10.83
CA GLU A 30 -14.62 4.80 -12.27
C GLU A 30 -13.13 5.07 -12.47
N TYR A 31 -12.58 6.07 -11.79
CA TYR A 31 -11.14 6.33 -11.80
C TYR A 31 -10.34 5.11 -11.33
N TRP A 32 -10.69 4.51 -10.19
CA TRP A 32 -9.98 3.35 -9.64
C TRP A 32 -9.98 2.14 -10.58
N ASN A 33 -11.10 1.88 -11.25
CA ASN A 33 -11.25 0.75 -12.16
C ASN A 33 -10.54 0.98 -13.50
N SER A 34 -10.47 2.22 -13.97
CA SER A 34 -9.79 2.59 -15.22
C SER A 34 -8.29 2.86 -15.06
N TYR A 35 -7.81 3.16 -13.85
CA TYR A 35 -6.41 3.51 -13.59
C TYR A 35 -5.45 2.35 -13.86
N ASP A 36 -4.58 2.45 -14.86
CA ASP A 36 -3.83 1.32 -15.45
C ASP A 36 -2.35 1.24 -15.03
N SER A 37 -1.92 2.03 -14.05
CA SER A 37 -0.52 1.95 -13.58
C SER A 37 -0.19 0.55 -13.04
N ALA A 38 1.07 0.11 -13.20
CA ALA A 38 1.54 -1.17 -12.66
C ALA A 38 1.23 -1.33 -11.16
N SER A 39 1.37 -0.27 -10.39
CA SER A 39 1.06 -0.25 -8.94
C SER A 39 -0.44 -0.37 -8.67
N GLY A 40 -1.28 0.28 -9.48
CA GLY A 40 -2.74 0.15 -9.41
C GLY A 40 -3.21 -1.27 -9.73
N ILE A 41 -2.69 -1.85 -10.81
CA ILE A 41 -2.94 -3.25 -11.21
C ILE A 41 -2.53 -4.20 -10.07
N ARG A 42 -1.33 -4.02 -9.52
CA ARG A 42 -0.81 -4.83 -8.42
C ARG A 42 -1.71 -4.77 -7.17
N VAL A 43 -2.12 -3.56 -6.75
CA VAL A 43 -3.01 -3.41 -5.60
C VAL A 43 -4.35 -4.11 -5.84
N ARG A 44 -4.97 -3.93 -7.02
CA ARG A 44 -6.23 -4.61 -7.38
C ARG A 44 -6.10 -6.14 -7.42
N GLY A 45 -4.91 -6.67 -7.70
CA GLY A 45 -4.62 -8.10 -7.59
C GLY A 45 -4.79 -8.64 -6.16
N TYR A 46 -4.52 -7.83 -5.13
CA TYR A 46 -4.56 -8.23 -3.73
C TYR A 46 -5.86 -7.87 -3.01
N ILE A 47 -6.48 -6.74 -3.36
CA ILE A 47 -7.64 -6.21 -2.64
C ILE A 47 -8.73 -5.78 -3.61
N ASN A 48 -9.99 -6.00 -3.21
CA ASN A 48 -11.14 -5.64 -4.04
C ASN A 48 -11.55 -4.16 -3.88
N HIS A 49 -11.28 -3.56 -2.72
CA HIS A 49 -11.56 -2.14 -2.46
C HIS A 49 -10.35 -1.45 -1.83
N PRO A 50 -9.94 -0.27 -2.34
CA PRO A 50 -8.74 0.41 -1.86
C PRO A 50 -8.99 1.24 -0.60
N THR A 51 -10.17 1.14 0.03
CA THR A 51 -10.37 1.52 1.44
C THR A 51 -9.36 0.82 2.36
N PHE A 52 -8.82 -0.32 1.96
CA PHE A 52 -7.69 -0.97 2.63
C PHE A 52 -6.46 -0.04 2.76
N LEU A 53 -6.21 0.84 1.79
CA LEU A 53 -4.99 1.64 1.68
C LEU A 53 -5.00 2.89 2.58
N ILE A 54 -6.16 3.29 3.11
CA ILE A 54 -6.28 4.46 3.99
C ILE A 54 -5.89 4.16 5.44
N HIS A 55 -5.87 2.89 5.84
CA HIS A 55 -5.69 2.50 7.24
C HIS A 55 -4.23 2.37 7.69
N ASN A 56 -3.31 2.02 6.80
CA ASN A 56 -1.91 1.80 7.17
C ASN A 56 -0.95 2.12 6.02
N LYS A 57 -0.01 3.04 6.28
CA LYS A 57 0.98 3.48 5.27
C LYS A 57 1.92 2.36 4.82
N PHE A 58 2.30 1.44 5.71
CA PHE A 58 3.20 0.33 5.38
C PHE A 58 2.51 -0.67 4.47
N LEU A 59 1.25 -1.03 4.78
CA LEU A 59 0.45 -1.86 3.89
C LEU A 59 0.33 -1.25 2.49
N LYS A 60 0.12 0.07 2.40
CA LYS A 60 0.11 0.77 1.12
C LYS A 60 1.43 0.60 0.35
N TYR A 61 2.58 0.74 1.01
CA TYR A 61 3.90 0.52 0.39
C TYR A 61 4.04 -0.91 -0.13
N PHE A 62 3.72 -1.90 0.70
CA PHE A 62 3.81 -3.30 0.29
C PHE A 62 2.84 -3.67 -0.83
N LEU A 63 1.59 -3.18 -0.82
CA LEU A 63 0.58 -3.49 -1.83
C LEU A 63 0.82 -2.77 -3.17
N SER A 64 1.34 -1.55 -3.13
CA SER A 64 1.70 -0.82 -4.35
C SER A 64 3.07 -1.20 -4.90
N GLY A 65 3.91 -1.87 -4.11
CA GLY A 65 5.32 -2.08 -4.45
C GLY A 65 6.14 -0.80 -4.36
N HIS A 66 5.62 0.26 -3.75
CA HIS A 66 6.32 1.54 -3.57
C HIS A 66 7.06 1.56 -2.25
N GLY A 67 8.19 2.26 -2.21
CA GLY A 67 8.91 2.52 -0.98
C GLY A 67 10.40 2.24 -1.12
N PRO A 68 11.12 2.14 0.01
CA PRO A 68 12.55 1.93 0.00
C PRO A 68 12.85 0.44 -0.21
N PHE A 69 12.47 -0.08 -1.37
CA PHE A 69 12.75 -1.43 -1.84
C PHE A 69 13.75 -1.32 -2.99
N PRO A 70 14.82 -2.14 -3.02
CA PRO A 70 15.84 -2.08 -4.06
C PRO A 70 15.30 -2.03 -5.49
N SER A 71 14.32 -2.88 -5.83
CA SER A 71 13.75 -2.91 -7.18
C SER A 71 13.00 -1.64 -7.54
N TYR A 72 12.30 -1.03 -6.58
CA TYR A 72 11.59 0.23 -6.76
C TYR A 72 12.57 1.40 -6.91
N LEU A 73 13.57 1.49 -6.04
CA LEU A 73 14.55 2.58 -6.07
C LEU A 73 15.46 2.51 -7.29
N HIS A 74 15.85 1.31 -7.74
CA HIS A 74 16.61 1.11 -8.98
C HIS A 74 15.85 1.61 -10.21
N ARG A 75 14.52 1.42 -10.26
CA ARG A 75 13.68 1.94 -11.35
C ARG A 75 13.81 3.48 -11.49
N PHE A 76 13.99 4.18 -10.38
CA PHE A 76 14.18 5.64 -10.35
C PHE A 76 15.65 6.07 -10.29
N LYS A 77 16.59 5.15 -10.51
CA LYS A 77 18.04 5.41 -10.55
C LYS A 77 18.62 5.94 -9.23
N PHE A 78 17.96 5.64 -8.11
CA PHE A 78 18.51 5.90 -6.77
C PHE A 78 19.51 4.82 -6.35
N LEU A 79 19.29 3.57 -6.76
CA LEU A 79 20.20 2.45 -6.54
C LEU A 79 20.67 1.85 -7.87
N ASP A 80 21.87 1.29 -7.90
CA ASP A 80 22.47 0.68 -9.10
C ASP A 80 22.01 -0.76 -9.35
N SER A 81 21.54 -1.45 -8.31
CA SER A 81 21.04 -2.82 -8.40
C SER A 81 19.60 -2.93 -7.88
N PRO A 82 18.72 -3.67 -8.57
CA PRO A 82 17.37 -3.96 -8.08
C PRO A 82 17.34 -5.09 -7.04
N HIS A 83 18.48 -5.68 -6.71
CA HIS A 83 18.57 -6.89 -5.88
C HIS A 83 18.70 -6.55 -4.40
N CYS A 84 18.13 -7.43 -3.58
CA CYS A 84 18.39 -7.52 -2.15
C CYS A 84 19.81 -8.03 -1.89
N ILE A 85 20.36 -7.78 -0.70
CA ILE A 85 21.67 -8.28 -0.26
C ILE A 85 21.76 -9.82 -0.34
N CYS A 86 20.63 -10.53 -0.25
CA CYS A 86 20.60 -11.98 -0.42
C CYS A 86 20.70 -12.45 -1.89
N GLY A 87 20.84 -11.54 -2.86
CA GLY A 87 20.99 -11.82 -4.28
C GLY A 87 19.69 -11.96 -5.08
N MET A 88 18.54 -12.06 -4.41
CA MET A 88 17.23 -12.11 -5.07
C MET A 88 16.70 -10.72 -5.41
N LEU A 89 15.71 -10.63 -6.30
CA LEU A 89 15.03 -9.36 -6.63
C LEU A 89 14.47 -8.72 -5.34
N GLY A 90 14.91 -7.50 -5.04
CA GLY A 90 14.55 -6.76 -3.83
C GLY A 90 13.22 -6.01 -3.98
N ASP A 91 12.14 -6.71 -4.33
CA ASP A 91 10.81 -6.13 -4.37
C ASP A 91 10.08 -6.19 -3.01
N ALA A 92 8.92 -5.55 -2.95
CA ALA A 92 8.14 -5.47 -1.73
C ALA A 92 7.73 -6.85 -1.19
N ASP A 93 7.35 -7.81 -2.05
CA ASP A 93 6.91 -9.13 -1.60
C ASP A 93 8.09 -9.94 -1.06
N HIS A 94 9.24 -9.84 -1.72
CA HIS A 94 10.47 -10.46 -1.28
C HIS A 94 10.84 -10.02 0.14
N TYR A 95 10.79 -8.71 0.43
CA TYR A 95 11.17 -8.20 1.75
C TYR A 95 10.25 -8.65 2.89
N ILE A 96 9.00 -9.06 2.62
CA ILE A 96 8.13 -9.64 3.66
C ILE A 96 8.68 -11.00 4.14
N PHE A 97 9.31 -11.76 3.24
CA PHE A 97 9.68 -13.17 3.47
C PHE A 97 11.18 -13.43 3.30
N CYS A 98 12.00 -12.39 3.21
CA CYS A 98 13.42 -12.50 2.98
C CYS A 98 14.15 -13.09 4.20
N SER A 99 15.28 -13.75 3.97
CA SER A 99 16.17 -14.22 5.03
C SER A 99 16.67 -13.09 5.95
N ILE A 100 16.79 -11.86 5.44
CA ILE A 100 17.20 -10.67 6.22
C ILE A 100 16.09 -10.18 7.16
N THR A 101 14.83 -10.48 6.86
CA THR A 101 13.65 -10.10 7.64
C THR A 101 13.08 -11.30 8.42
N LYS A 102 13.85 -12.39 8.55
CA LYS A 102 13.43 -13.64 9.20
C LYS A 102 12.97 -13.46 10.65
N GLU A 103 13.49 -12.46 11.35
CA GLU A 103 13.15 -12.14 12.75
C GLU A 103 11.69 -11.71 12.93
N PHE A 104 11.03 -11.25 11.86
CA PHE A 104 9.62 -10.89 11.91
C PHE A 104 8.70 -12.12 11.79
N HIS A 105 9.25 -13.31 11.50
CA HIS A 105 8.52 -14.58 11.46
C HIS A 105 7.19 -14.49 10.67
N LEU A 106 7.21 -13.87 9.49
CA LEU A 106 6.08 -13.86 8.56
C LEU A 106 6.19 -15.07 7.65
N ILE A 107 5.13 -15.87 7.60
CA ILE A 107 5.09 -17.07 6.76
C ILE A 107 4.61 -16.66 5.37
N LYS A 108 5.38 -17.06 4.35
CA LYS A 108 4.98 -16.87 2.96
C LYS A 108 3.71 -17.68 2.69
N PRO A 109 2.58 -17.05 2.31
CA PRO A 109 1.39 -17.79 1.93
C PRO A 109 1.64 -18.52 0.60
N ALA A 110 0.88 -19.59 0.34
CA ALA A 110 0.78 -20.15 -1.00
C ALA A 110 0.25 -19.10 -1.98
N ASP A 111 0.62 -19.19 -3.26
CA ASP A 111 0.28 -18.16 -4.26
C ASP A 111 -1.24 -17.98 -4.40
N GLU A 112 -2.00 -19.08 -4.31
CA GLU A 112 -3.47 -19.06 -4.34
C GLU A 112 -4.08 -18.37 -3.11
N GLN A 113 -3.37 -18.39 -1.98
CA GLN A 113 -3.83 -17.82 -0.71
C GLN A 113 -3.34 -16.39 -0.50
N LYS A 114 -2.45 -15.87 -1.36
CA LYS A 114 -1.81 -14.57 -1.21
C LYS A 114 -2.84 -13.44 -1.08
N LYS A 115 -3.91 -13.48 -1.88
CA LYS A 115 -5.02 -12.52 -1.81
C LYS A 115 -5.71 -12.54 -0.44
N ALA A 116 -6.07 -13.72 0.06
CA ALA A 116 -6.71 -13.87 1.37
C ALA A 116 -5.79 -13.42 2.51
N TRP A 117 -4.50 -13.76 2.41
CA TRP A 117 -3.47 -13.36 3.38
C TRP A 117 -3.38 -11.84 3.50
N PHE A 118 -3.30 -11.11 2.38
CA PHE A 118 -3.28 -9.65 2.41
C PHE A 118 -4.59 -9.07 2.97
N ASN A 119 -5.76 -9.62 2.61
CA ASN A 119 -7.03 -9.15 3.16
C ASN A 119 -7.11 -9.27 4.69
N ASN A 120 -6.52 -10.33 5.26
CA ASN A 120 -6.49 -10.57 6.71
C ASN A 120 -5.53 -9.65 7.47
N LEU A 121 -4.64 -8.91 6.80
CA LEU A 121 -3.72 -7.99 7.49
C LEU A 121 -4.43 -6.82 8.18
N LEU A 122 -5.62 -6.40 7.71
CA LEU A 122 -6.37 -5.29 8.34
C LEU A 122 -6.76 -5.60 9.78
N THR A 123 -7.10 -6.86 10.03
CA THR A 123 -7.54 -7.32 11.35
C THR A 123 -6.38 -7.86 12.17
N ASN A 124 -5.24 -8.17 11.54
CA ASN A 124 -4.04 -8.69 12.19
C ASN A 124 -2.98 -7.61 12.44
N ARG A 125 -3.15 -6.85 13.54
CA ARG A 125 -2.19 -5.80 13.95
C ARG A 125 -0.77 -6.31 14.20
N GLN A 126 -0.62 -7.55 14.66
CA GLN A 126 0.70 -8.14 14.90
C GLN A 126 1.45 -8.35 13.57
N ALA A 127 0.75 -8.86 12.55
CA ALA A 127 1.33 -9.01 11.21
C ALA A 127 1.70 -7.65 10.60
N VAL A 128 0.88 -6.62 10.79
CA VAL A 128 1.19 -5.26 10.33
C VAL A 128 2.44 -4.70 11.03
N THR A 129 2.59 -4.93 12.33
CA THR A 129 3.78 -4.49 13.09
C THR A 129 5.05 -5.19 12.59
N LYS A 130 4.95 -6.48 12.28
CA LYS A 130 6.02 -7.26 11.65
C LYS A 130 6.38 -6.73 10.26
N MET A 131 5.39 -6.36 9.44
CA MET A 131 5.62 -5.74 8.14
C MET A 131 6.28 -4.35 8.27
N GLU A 132 5.92 -3.57 9.28
CA GLU A 132 6.61 -2.31 9.58
C GLU A 132 8.09 -2.55 9.89
N GLY A 133 8.42 -3.58 10.67
CA GLY A 133 9.81 -3.98 10.92
C GLY A 133 10.56 -4.36 9.64
N ALA A 134 9.94 -5.16 8.78
CA ALA A 134 10.50 -5.53 7.48
C ALA A 134 10.75 -4.31 6.59
N PHE A 135 9.81 -3.36 6.57
CA PHE A 135 9.94 -2.10 5.84
C PHE A 135 11.11 -1.25 6.36
N ARG A 136 11.27 -1.14 7.69
CA ARG A 136 12.38 -0.40 8.31
C ARG A 136 13.73 -1.03 7.99
N THR A 137 13.80 -2.36 7.99
CA THR A 137 15.00 -3.11 7.58
C THR A 137 15.38 -2.80 6.14
N SER A 138 14.40 -2.85 5.23
CA SER A 138 14.60 -2.48 3.82
C SER A 138 15.10 -1.05 3.65
N ARG A 139 14.51 -0.11 4.39
CA ARG A 139 14.93 1.29 4.39
C ARG A 139 16.38 1.45 4.78
N ASN A 140 16.76 0.93 5.94
CA ASN A 140 18.11 1.10 6.46
C ASN A 140 19.16 0.57 5.46
N ILE A 141 18.88 -0.59 4.86
CA ILE A 141 19.74 -1.17 3.81
C ILE A 141 19.85 -0.24 2.61
N CYS A 142 18.72 0.26 2.08
CA CYS A 142 18.73 1.13 0.91
C CYS A 142 19.44 2.47 1.21
N ASP A 143 19.27 3.01 2.40
CA ASP A 143 19.93 4.25 2.83
C ASP A 143 21.45 4.04 2.89
N THR A 144 21.94 2.93 3.46
CA THR A 144 23.37 2.57 3.44
C THR A 144 23.91 2.44 2.02
N LEU A 145 23.23 1.70 1.16
CA LEU A 145 23.66 1.51 -0.24
C LEU A 145 23.68 2.82 -1.04
N THR A 146 22.80 3.76 -0.71
CA THR A 146 22.78 5.09 -1.34
C THR A 146 23.98 5.93 -0.89
N GLN A 147 24.32 5.89 0.40
CA GLN A 147 25.48 6.62 0.93
C GLN A 147 26.81 6.09 0.36
N GLU A 148 26.97 4.77 0.26
CA GLU A 148 28.17 4.16 -0.34
C GLU A 148 28.41 4.58 -1.79
N ARG A 149 27.34 4.84 -2.53
CA ARG A 149 27.42 5.37 -3.90
C ARG A 149 27.90 6.82 -3.92
N ASP A 150 27.37 7.68 -3.04
CA ASP A 150 27.73 9.11 -3.02
C ASP A 150 29.20 9.35 -2.58
N HIS A 151 29.83 8.34 -1.98
CA HIS A 151 31.22 8.38 -1.52
C HIS A 151 32.26 7.75 -2.48
N ASN A 152 31.82 7.12 -3.57
CA ASN A 152 32.67 6.49 -4.59
C ASN A 152 32.63 7.28 -5.91
#